data_AF-A0A960X8N1-F1
#
_entry.id   AF-A0A960X8N1-F1
#
_cell.length_a   1.000
_cell.length_b   1.000
_cell.length_c   1.000
_cell.angle_alpha   90.00
_cell.angle_beta   90.00
_cell.angle_gamma   90.00
#
_symmetry.space_group_name_H-M   'P 1'
#
loop_
_entity.id
_entity.type
_entity.pdbx_description
1 polymer ?
#
loop_
_entity_poly.entity_id
_entity_poly.type
_entity_poly.pdbx_seq_one_letter_code
_entity_poly.pdbx_strand_id
1 'polypeptide(L)'
;FELYDTFGFPIDLTELLCAERGLKVDMPRFEELMEQQRERARAAQKSTVVRALDISTDAVTEFVGFDEDECEATVLEVHPQEDALFVITDKSVFYAEMGGQVGDTGTLNDIPVTGVQQIGKARAHIVDASASIQAGDKVVLRIDTARRRPIEAHHTATHLLHWALHETVSQDATQQGSSVDEHRLRFDFNSAALTSEQLATMEEMVN
;
A
#
# COMPACT_ATOMS: atom_id res chain seq x y z
N PHE A 1 -19.51 0.57 9.41
CA PHE A 1 -18.55 0.04 8.44
C PHE A 1 -17.94 1.17 7.63
N GLU A 2 -18.70 1.89 6.80
CA GLU A 2 -18.18 3.02 5.98
C GLU A 2 -17.42 4.10 6.78
N LEU A 3 -17.90 4.47 7.97
CA LEU A 3 -17.18 5.38 8.87
C LEU A 3 -15.76 4.88 9.20
N TYR A 4 -15.60 3.58 9.39
CA TYR A 4 -14.30 2.96 9.68
C TYR A 4 -13.48 2.75 8.41
N ASP A 5 -14.08 2.17 7.37
CA ASP A 5 -13.41 1.74 6.14
C ASP A 5 -13.04 2.91 5.22
N THR A 6 -13.97 3.84 5.00
CA THR A 6 -13.80 4.98 4.09
C THR A 6 -13.22 6.20 4.80
N PHE A 7 -13.65 6.45 6.04
CA PHE A 7 -13.32 7.68 6.76
C PHE A 7 -12.33 7.47 7.92
N GLY A 8 -11.86 6.24 8.14
CA GLY A 8 -10.87 5.93 9.18
C GLY A 8 -11.35 6.14 10.62
N PHE A 9 -12.65 6.36 10.82
CA PHE A 9 -13.22 6.72 12.10
C PHE A 9 -13.29 5.48 13.02
N PRO A 10 -12.69 5.53 14.23
CA PRO A 10 -12.59 4.35 15.09
C PRO A 10 -13.96 3.74 15.41
N ILE A 11 -14.06 2.41 15.33
CA ILE A 11 -15.30 1.70 15.67
C ILE A 11 -15.66 1.92 17.14
N ASP A 12 -14.67 1.92 18.03
CA ASP A 12 -14.85 2.17 19.47
C ASP A 12 -15.47 3.56 19.75
N LEU A 13 -15.03 4.58 19.00
CA LEU A 13 -15.57 5.94 19.10
C LEU A 13 -16.97 6.05 18.49
N THR A 14 -17.24 5.26 17.43
CA THR A 14 -18.58 5.13 16.86
C THR A 14 -19.54 4.50 17.87
N GLU A 15 -19.12 3.43 18.55
CA GLU A 15 -19.90 2.79 19.61
C GLU A 15 -20.19 3.74 20.76
N LEU A 16 -19.18 4.50 21.21
CA LEU A 16 -19.31 5.51 22.26
C LEU A 16 -20.37 6.58 21.90
N LEU A 17 -20.25 7.19 20.72
CA LEU A 17 -21.16 8.24 20.25
C LEU A 17 -22.59 7.73 20.03
N CYS A 18 -22.74 6.50 19.56
CA CYS A 18 -24.04 5.85 19.44
C CYS A 18 -24.66 5.61 20.82
N ALA A 19 -23.88 5.10 21.79
CA ALA A 19 -24.36 4.83 23.14
C ALA A 19 -24.84 6.10 23.87
N GLU A 20 -24.14 7.23 23.74
CA GLU A 20 -24.56 8.53 24.29
C GLU A 20 -25.91 9.01 23.75
N ARG A 21 -26.28 8.58 22.54
CA ARG A 21 -27.53 8.92 21.87
C ARG A 21 -28.60 7.81 21.98
N GLY A 22 -28.34 6.77 22.76
CA GLY A 22 -29.25 5.63 22.92
C GLY A 22 -29.36 4.73 21.68
N LEU A 23 -28.41 4.83 20.75
CA LEU A 23 -28.29 3.99 19.55
C LEU A 23 -27.33 2.84 19.81
N LYS A 24 -27.53 1.70 19.15
CA LYS A 24 -26.62 0.55 19.18
C LYS A 24 -25.98 0.34 17.82
N VAL A 25 -24.69 0.08 17.82
CA VAL A 25 -23.96 -0.35 16.62
C VAL A 25 -24.18 -1.84 16.41
N ASP A 26 -24.44 -2.24 15.16
CA ASP A 26 -24.54 -3.64 14.76
C ASP A 26 -23.13 -4.23 14.57
N MET A 27 -22.53 -4.66 15.69
CA MET A 27 -21.20 -5.24 15.72
C MET A 27 -21.09 -6.55 14.92
N PRO A 28 -22.04 -7.49 14.99
CA PRO A 28 -22.01 -8.69 14.15
C PRO A 28 -21.94 -8.37 12.66
N ARG A 29 -22.77 -7.42 12.19
CA ARG A 29 -22.74 -7.02 10.77
C ARG A 29 -21.45 -6.29 10.39
N PHE A 30 -20.88 -5.52 11.30
CA PHE A 30 -19.58 -4.87 11.09
C PHE A 30 -18.45 -5.90 10.91
N GLU A 31 -18.39 -6.92 11.77
CA GLU A 31 -17.39 -8.00 11.70
C GLU A 31 -17.52 -8.82 10.41
N GLU A 32 -18.75 -9.14 9.97
CA GLU A 32 -18.99 -9.80 8.68
C GLU A 32 -18.41 -9.02 7.50
N LEU A 33 -18.64 -7.70 7.46
CA LEU A 33 -18.16 -6.83 6.39
C LEU A 33 -16.63 -6.68 6.43
N MET A 34 -16.03 -6.64 7.62
CA MET A 34 -14.58 -6.65 7.82
C MET A 34 -13.94 -7.95 7.30
N GLU A 35 -14.55 -9.10 7.56
CA GLU A 35 -14.02 -10.38 7.07
C GLU A 35 -14.17 -10.50 5.54
N GLN A 36 -15.31 -10.08 4.98
CA GLN A 36 -15.49 -10.02 3.52
C GLN A 36 -14.49 -9.08 2.83
N GLN A 37 -14.13 -7.96 3.47
CA GLN A 37 -13.08 -7.08 2.96
C GLN A 37 -11.70 -7.77 3.01
N ARG A 38 -11.36 -8.42 4.12
CA ARG A 38 -10.10 -9.17 4.26
C ARG A 38 -9.98 -10.32 3.26
N GLU A 39 -11.05 -11.08 3.05
CA GLU A 39 -11.08 -12.17 2.08
C GLU A 39 -10.91 -11.66 0.64
N ARG A 40 -11.61 -10.58 0.28
CA ARG A 40 -11.45 -9.91 -1.03
C ARG A 40 -10.01 -9.42 -1.23
N ALA A 41 -9.42 -8.77 -0.24
CA ALA A 41 -8.04 -8.30 -0.30
C ALA A 41 -7.04 -9.46 -0.45
N ARG A 42 -7.20 -10.53 0.33
CA ARG A 42 -6.34 -11.74 0.26
C ARG A 42 -6.45 -12.47 -1.08
N ALA A 43 -7.66 -12.60 -1.63
CA ALA A 43 -7.89 -13.26 -2.92
C ALA A 43 -7.31 -12.44 -4.08
N ALA A 44 -7.49 -11.12 -4.06
CA ALA A 44 -6.95 -10.21 -5.06
C ALA A 44 -5.41 -10.18 -5.03
N GLN A 45 -4.80 -10.10 -3.85
CA GLN A 45 -3.34 -10.08 -3.69
C GLN A 45 -2.71 -11.41 -4.13
N LYS A 46 -3.30 -12.56 -3.74
CA LYS A 46 -2.79 -13.88 -4.14
C LYS A 46 -2.90 -14.14 -5.65
N SER A 47 -3.99 -13.73 -6.29
CA SER A 47 -4.17 -13.85 -7.74
C SER A 47 -3.16 -13.00 -8.52
N THR A 48 -2.98 -11.74 -8.09
CA THR A 48 -2.09 -10.77 -8.75
C THR A 48 -0.62 -11.17 -8.65
N VAL A 49 -0.17 -11.66 -7.50
CA VAL A 49 1.22 -12.12 -7.30
C VAL A 49 1.52 -13.37 -8.12
N VAL A 50 0.61 -14.35 -8.17
CA VAL A 50 0.80 -15.57 -9.00
C VAL A 50 0.87 -15.22 -10.48
N ARG A 51 0.03 -14.29 -10.93
CA ARG A 51 -0.01 -13.78 -12.29
C ARG A 51 1.27 -13.06 -12.73
N ALA A 52 1.90 -12.29 -11.84
CA ALA A 52 3.17 -11.63 -12.15
C ALA A 52 4.35 -12.61 -12.25
N LEU A 53 4.30 -13.76 -11.56
CA LEU A 53 5.37 -14.77 -11.58
C LEU A 53 5.46 -15.54 -12.91
N ASP A 54 4.37 -15.58 -13.70
CA ASP A 54 4.36 -16.22 -15.02
C ASP A 54 5.01 -15.34 -16.11
N ILE A 55 5.30 -14.07 -15.81
CA ILE A 55 5.97 -13.14 -16.73
C ILE A 55 7.49 -13.30 -16.58
N SER A 56 8.13 -13.79 -17.63
CA SER A 56 9.59 -13.81 -17.75
C SER A 56 10.06 -12.65 -18.62
N THR A 57 10.87 -11.75 -18.05
CA THR A 57 11.40 -10.56 -18.75
C THR A 57 12.83 -10.28 -18.32
N ASP A 58 13.65 -9.83 -19.28
CA ASP A 58 15.00 -9.29 -19.02
C ASP A 58 15.01 -7.76 -19.02
N ALA A 59 13.83 -7.12 -19.16
CA ALA A 59 13.70 -5.68 -19.14
C ALA A 59 14.15 -5.09 -17.80
N VAL A 60 14.62 -3.85 -17.86
CA VAL A 60 15.02 -3.07 -16.69
C VAL A 60 14.24 -1.78 -16.72
N THR A 61 13.59 -1.46 -15.61
CA THR A 61 12.90 -0.19 -15.42
C THR A 61 13.72 0.68 -14.49
N GLU A 62 14.11 1.87 -14.97
CA GLU A 62 14.70 2.92 -14.13
C GLU A 62 13.61 3.51 -13.22
N PHE A 63 13.86 3.54 -11.92
CA PHE A 63 12.97 4.19 -10.97
C PHE A 63 13.39 5.63 -10.70
N VAL A 64 12.46 6.57 -10.92
CA VAL A 64 12.68 8.01 -10.69
C VAL A 64 11.67 8.64 -9.73
N GLY A 65 10.76 7.83 -9.18
CA GLY A 65 9.70 8.31 -8.27
C GLY A 65 10.18 8.73 -6.88
N PHE A 66 11.49 8.87 -6.68
CA PHE A 66 12.04 9.57 -5.51
C PHE A 66 12.01 11.08 -5.69
N ASP A 67 12.19 11.55 -6.92
CA ASP A 67 12.32 12.98 -7.24
C ASP A 67 11.17 13.50 -8.11
N GLU A 68 10.48 12.62 -8.83
CA GLU A 68 9.45 12.95 -9.83
C GLU A 68 8.10 12.28 -9.49
N ASP A 69 7.00 13.01 -9.63
CA ASP A 69 5.64 12.45 -9.53
C ASP A 69 5.06 12.04 -10.90
N GLU A 70 5.68 12.50 -11.98
CA GLU A 70 5.34 12.12 -13.35
C GLU A 70 6.60 11.93 -14.20
N CYS A 71 6.54 11.02 -15.18
CA CYS A 71 7.60 10.88 -16.16
C CYS A 71 7.10 10.42 -17.53
N GLU A 72 7.79 10.84 -18.60
CA GLU A 72 7.67 10.21 -19.91
C GLU A 72 8.50 8.92 -19.95
N ALA A 73 7.93 7.87 -20.56
CA ALA A 73 8.55 6.57 -20.68
C ALA A 73 8.20 5.91 -22.01
N THR A 74 8.96 4.88 -22.38
CA THR A 74 8.71 4.01 -23.52
C THR A 74 8.21 2.67 -23.01
N VAL A 75 7.12 2.17 -23.59
CA VAL A 75 6.65 0.80 -23.33
C VAL A 75 7.64 -0.19 -23.95
N LEU A 76 8.21 -1.06 -23.13
CA LEU A 76 9.14 -2.11 -23.57
C LEU A 76 8.38 -3.39 -23.91
N GLU A 77 7.47 -3.80 -23.03
CA GLU A 77 6.74 -5.06 -23.14
C GLU A 77 5.30 -4.90 -22.65
N VAL A 78 4.40 -5.68 -23.25
CA VAL A 78 2.98 -5.74 -22.89
C VAL A 78 2.60 -7.21 -22.76
N HIS A 79 2.14 -7.60 -21.58
CA HIS A 79 1.81 -8.98 -21.23
C HIS A 79 0.32 -9.08 -20.88
N PRO A 80 -0.54 -9.49 -21.83
CA PRO A 80 -1.96 -9.66 -21.59
C PRO A 80 -2.25 -10.90 -20.74
N GLN A 81 -3.20 -10.77 -19.82
CA GLN A 81 -3.75 -11.86 -19.01
C GLN A 81 -5.28 -11.78 -18.98
N GLU A 82 -5.95 -12.80 -18.42
CA GLU A 82 -7.43 -12.93 -18.51
C GLU A 82 -8.21 -11.68 -18.08
N ASP A 83 -7.81 -11.02 -16.98
CA ASP A 83 -8.54 -9.86 -16.43
C ASP A 83 -7.70 -8.57 -16.35
N ALA A 84 -6.45 -8.60 -16.81
CA ALA A 84 -5.55 -7.45 -16.69
C ALA A 84 -4.49 -7.44 -17.78
N LEU A 85 -3.92 -6.27 -18.03
CA LEU A 85 -2.77 -6.06 -18.90
C LEU A 85 -1.59 -5.59 -18.04
N PHE A 86 -0.46 -6.27 -18.16
CA PHE A 86 0.78 -5.88 -17.49
C PHE A 86 1.67 -5.13 -18.48
N VAL A 87 2.03 -3.90 -18.16
CA VAL A 87 2.80 -3.01 -19.04
C VAL A 87 4.14 -2.70 -18.39
N ILE A 88 5.24 -3.01 -19.07
CA ILE A 88 6.60 -2.74 -18.61
C ILE A 88 7.16 -1.56 -19.40
N THR A 89 7.77 -0.61 -18.71
CA THR A 89 8.38 0.58 -19.31
C THR A 89 9.88 0.68 -18.98
N ASP A 90 10.61 1.49 -19.75
CA ASP A 90 12.03 1.78 -19.52
C ASP A 90 12.28 2.61 -18.26
N LYS A 91 11.34 3.51 -17.91
CA LYS A 91 11.36 4.39 -16.74
C LYS A 91 10.00 4.39 -16.05
N SER A 92 9.96 4.55 -14.73
CA SER A 92 8.71 4.65 -13.96
C SER A 92 8.85 5.51 -12.70
N VAL A 93 7.78 6.20 -12.34
CA VAL A 93 7.59 6.89 -11.05
C VAL A 93 6.84 6.04 -10.00
N PHE A 94 6.31 4.88 -10.37
CA PHE A 94 5.46 4.07 -9.50
C PHE A 94 6.25 3.08 -8.65
N TYR A 95 6.28 3.25 -7.34
CA TYR A 95 6.81 2.24 -6.42
C TYR A 95 5.96 0.96 -6.44
N ALA A 96 6.62 -0.18 -6.57
CA ALA A 96 5.99 -1.48 -6.42
C ALA A 96 5.82 -1.84 -4.94
N GLU A 97 4.74 -2.56 -4.61
CA GLU A 97 4.51 -3.02 -3.23
C GLU A 97 5.71 -3.81 -2.71
N MET A 98 6.33 -3.34 -1.62
CA MET A 98 7.52 -3.95 -1.05
C MET A 98 7.71 -3.51 0.40
N GLY A 99 8.18 -4.43 1.26
CA GLY A 99 8.57 -4.11 2.63
C GLY A 99 7.41 -3.74 3.56
N GLY A 100 6.18 -4.16 3.23
CA GLY A 100 4.97 -3.80 3.96
C GLY A 100 4.31 -2.52 3.46
N GLN A 101 4.97 -1.76 2.58
CA GLN A 101 4.39 -0.57 1.96
C GLN A 101 3.58 -0.94 0.72
N VAL A 102 2.33 -0.49 0.69
CA VAL A 102 1.44 -0.65 -0.47
C VAL A 102 2.03 0.04 -1.71
N GLY A 103 1.86 -0.60 -2.87
CA GLY A 103 2.33 -0.07 -4.16
C GLY A 103 1.52 1.15 -4.62
N ASP A 104 2.08 1.89 -5.57
CA ASP A 104 1.42 3.03 -6.16
C ASP A 104 0.27 2.67 -7.09
N THR A 105 -0.65 3.62 -7.18
CA THR A 105 -1.73 3.71 -8.16
C THR A 105 -1.65 5.06 -8.87
N GLY A 106 -2.29 5.18 -10.03
CA GLY A 106 -2.17 6.39 -10.83
C GLY A 106 -2.66 6.18 -12.26
N THR A 107 -1.99 6.78 -13.24
CA THR A 107 -2.33 6.64 -14.66
C THR A 107 -1.12 6.44 -15.57
N LEU A 108 -1.38 5.80 -16.71
CA LEU A 108 -0.50 5.64 -17.86
C LEU A 108 -1.26 6.18 -19.08
N ASN A 109 -0.89 7.35 -19.64
CA ASN A 109 -1.67 8.03 -20.69
C ASN A 109 -3.18 8.10 -20.36
N ASP A 110 -3.51 8.53 -19.14
CA ASP A 110 -4.88 8.61 -18.60
C ASP A 110 -5.60 7.27 -18.40
N ILE A 111 -4.96 6.14 -18.73
CA ILE A 111 -5.44 4.80 -18.41
C ILE A 111 -5.15 4.52 -16.93
N PRO A 112 -6.14 4.14 -16.11
CA PRO A 112 -5.93 3.85 -14.70
C PRO A 112 -4.95 2.69 -14.49
N VAL A 113 -3.92 2.94 -13.68
CA VAL A 113 -2.99 1.94 -13.16
C VAL A 113 -3.47 1.56 -11.76
N THR A 114 -3.91 0.32 -11.60
CA THR A 114 -4.50 -0.19 -10.35
C THR A 114 -3.46 -0.79 -9.40
N GLY A 115 -2.23 -0.98 -9.86
CA GLY A 115 -1.10 -1.40 -9.04
C GLY A 115 0.15 -1.62 -9.87
N VAL A 116 1.28 -1.83 -9.17
CA VAL A 116 2.57 -2.13 -9.80
C VAL A 116 3.24 -3.30 -9.09
N GLN A 117 3.78 -4.22 -9.89
CA GLN A 117 4.52 -5.39 -9.42
C GLN A 117 5.98 -5.32 -9.87
N GLN A 118 6.88 -5.73 -8.98
CA GLN A 118 8.31 -5.86 -9.31
C GLN A 118 8.56 -7.25 -9.90
N ILE A 119 9.05 -7.30 -11.15
CA ILE A 119 9.38 -8.54 -11.85
C ILE A 119 10.86 -8.49 -12.23
N GLY A 120 11.71 -9.17 -11.45
CA GLY A 120 13.15 -9.03 -11.57
C GLY A 120 13.58 -7.56 -11.39
N LYS A 121 14.10 -6.93 -12.44
CA LYS A 121 14.48 -5.50 -12.46
C LYS A 121 13.46 -4.60 -13.15
N ALA A 122 12.39 -5.17 -13.69
CA ALA A 122 11.31 -4.45 -14.35
C ALA A 122 10.18 -4.11 -13.38
N ARG A 123 9.43 -3.06 -13.71
CA ARG A 123 8.17 -2.72 -13.06
C ARG A 123 7.03 -2.94 -14.03
N ALA A 124 6.12 -3.82 -13.65
CA ALA A 124 4.94 -4.15 -14.42
C ALA A 124 3.74 -3.39 -13.84
N HIS A 125 3.23 -2.45 -14.63
CA HIS A 125 2.05 -1.65 -14.32
C HIS A 125 0.81 -2.45 -14.70
N ILE A 126 -0.14 -2.58 -13.76
CA ILE A 126 -1.37 -3.32 -13.96
C ILE A 126 -2.44 -2.32 -14.44
N VAL A 127 -2.93 -2.52 -15.65
CA VAL A 127 -4.05 -1.77 -16.22
C VAL A 127 -5.16 -2.71 -16.66
N ASP A 128 -6.33 -2.16 -17.00
CA ASP A 128 -7.46 -2.93 -17.51
C ASP A 128 -7.10 -3.71 -18.79
N ALA A 129 -7.60 -4.93 -18.94
CA ALA A 129 -7.31 -5.79 -20.09
C ALA A 129 -7.76 -5.19 -21.44
N SER A 130 -8.74 -4.28 -21.43
CA SER A 130 -9.23 -3.58 -22.63
C SER A 130 -8.34 -2.41 -23.06
N ALA A 131 -7.32 -2.05 -22.27
CA ALA A 131 -6.45 -0.93 -22.58
C ALA A 131 -5.66 -1.18 -23.88
N SER A 132 -5.60 -0.17 -24.75
CA SER A 132 -4.89 -0.24 -26.02
C SER A 132 -3.50 0.36 -25.87
N ILE A 133 -2.51 -0.51 -25.61
CA ILE A 133 -1.09 -0.15 -25.44
C ILE A 133 -0.23 -1.16 -26.19
N GLN A 134 0.81 -0.69 -26.86
CA GLN A 134 1.75 -1.53 -27.61
C GLN A 134 3.21 -1.26 -27.20
N ALA A 135 4.07 -2.27 -27.36
CA ALA A 135 5.50 -2.08 -27.21
C ALA A 135 6.02 -1.05 -28.22
N GLY A 136 6.83 -0.11 -27.75
CA GLY A 136 7.33 1.03 -28.50
C GLY A 136 6.55 2.32 -28.30
N ASP A 137 5.36 2.27 -27.68
CA ASP A 137 4.56 3.47 -27.41
C ASP A 137 5.27 4.42 -26.43
N LYS A 138 5.10 5.72 -26.66
CA LYS A 138 5.49 6.77 -25.71
C LYS A 138 4.33 7.08 -24.79
N VAL A 139 4.58 6.99 -23.49
CA VAL A 139 3.57 7.10 -22.45
C VAL A 139 3.98 8.09 -21.39
N VAL A 140 3.01 8.73 -20.75
CA VAL A 140 3.18 9.55 -19.56
C VAL A 140 2.64 8.78 -18.36
N LEU A 141 3.50 8.53 -17.39
CA LEU A 141 3.20 7.88 -16.13
C LEU A 141 2.99 8.95 -15.06
N ARG A 142 1.90 8.87 -14.29
CA ARG A 142 1.58 9.80 -13.18
C ARG A 142 1.10 9.02 -11.97
N ILE A 143 1.70 9.24 -10.81
CA ILE A 143 1.21 8.65 -9.56
C ILE A 143 0.07 9.48 -8.95
N ASP A 144 -0.77 8.83 -8.15
CA ASP A 144 -1.70 9.52 -7.26
C ASP A 144 -0.93 10.12 -6.08
N THR A 145 -0.59 11.40 -6.19
CA THR A 145 0.13 12.12 -5.15
C THR A 145 -0.66 12.23 -3.85
N ALA A 146 -1.99 12.32 -3.90
CA ALA A 146 -2.83 12.43 -2.71
C ALA A 146 -2.79 11.15 -1.88
N ARG A 147 -2.68 10.00 -2.55
CA ARG A 147 -2.47 8.69 -1.93
C ARG A 147 -1.01 8.47 -1.50
N ARG A 148 -0.05 8.89 -2.32
CA ARG A 148 1.39 8.71 -2.08
C ARG A 148 1.89 9.40 -0.82
N ARG A 149 1.54 10.68 -0.62
CA ARG A 149 2.13 11.51 0.46
C ARG A 149 1.86 10.95 1.86
N PRO A 150 0.63 10.50 2.21
CA PRO A 150 0.39 9.81 3.48
C PRO A 150 1.22 8.52 3.64
N ILE A 151 1.36 7.73 2.57
CA ILE A 151 2.15 6.48 2.61
C ILE A 151 3.62 6.79 2.92
N GLU A 152 4.21 7.82 2.30
CA GLU A 152 5.59 8.25 2.59
C GLU A 152 5.76 8.75 4.04
N ALA A 153 4.78 9.49 4.54
CA ALA A 153 4.77 9.94 5.93
C ALA A 153 4.69 8.75 6.90
N HIS A 154 3.82 7.77 6.63
CA HIS A 154 3.72 6.55 7.42
C HIS A 154 4.99 5.69 7.33
N HIS A 155 5.64 5.62 6.16
CA HIS A 155 6.93 4.95 6.00
C HIS A 155 7.99 5.60 6.90
N THR A 156 8.07 6.94 6.88
CA THR A 156 8.99 7.70 7.73
C THR A 156 8.69 7.48 9.21
N ALA A 157 7.41 7.52 9.59
CA ALA A 157 6.96 7.23 10.95
C ALA A 157 7.32 5.81 11.41
N THR A 158 7.38 4.84 10.49
CA THR A 158 7.84 3.47 10.78
C THR A 158 9.26 3.46 11.30
N HIS A 159 10.17 4.22 10.67
CA HIS A 159 11.56 4.33 11.11
C HIS A 159 11.68 5.04 12.46
N LEU A 160 10.90 6.10 12.67
CA LEU A 160 10.88 6.82 13.94
C LEU A 160 10.35 5.94 15.09
N LEU A 161 9.26 5.20 14.85
CA LEU A 161 8.71 4.25 15.82
C LEU A 161 9.70 3.12 16.13
N HIS A 162 10.39 2.60 15.12
CA HIS A 162 11.39 1.56 15.32
C HIS A 162 12.56 2.08 16.16
N TRP A 163 13.04 3.30 15.91
CA TRP A 163 14.05 3.93 16.76
C TRP A 163 13.56 4.15 18.20
N ALA A 164 12.37 4.75 18.38
CA ALA A 164 11.81 5.00 19.72
C ALA A 164 11.60 3.69 20.51
N LEU A 165 11.23 2.61 19.83
CA LEU A 165 11.11 1.27 20.42
C LEU A 165 12.45 0.78 20.99
N HIS A 166 13.55 0.95 20.25
CA HIS A 166 14.89 0.57 20.69
C HIS A 166 15.37 1.35 21.91
N GLU A 167 15.05 2.64 21.97
CA GLU A 167 15.46 3.52 23.07
C GLU A 167 14.65 3.31 24.36
N THR A 168 13.37 2.95 24.24
CA THR A 168 12.44 2.92 25.40
C THR A 168 12.10 1.51 25.89
N VAL A 169 12.13 0.51 25.00
CA VAL A 169 11.66 -0.85 25.30
C VAL A 169 12.83 -1.81 25.39
N SER A 170 13.56 -2.00 24.29
CA SER A 170 14.73 -2.88 24.25
C SER A 170 15.48 -2.75 22.93
N GLN A 171 16.81 -2.78 22.99
CA GLN A 171 17.67 -2.90 21.80
C GLN A 171 17.49 -4.25 21.06
N ASP A 172 16.90 -5.25 21.72
CA ASP A 172 16.62 -6.57 21.14
C ASP A 172 15.22 -6.66 20.50
N ALA A 173 14.45 -5.57 20.52
CA ALA A 173 13.14 -5.53 19.87
C ALA A 173 13.31 -5.45 18.35
N THR A 174 12.83 -6.46 17.64
CA THR A 174 12.99 -6.63 16.19
C THR A 174 11.63 -6.66 15.51
N GLN A 175 11.56 -6.06 14.32
CA GLN A 175 10.38 -6.08 13.47
C GLN A 175 9.97 -7.52 13.11
N GLN A 176 8.71 -7.85 13.35
CA GLN A 176 8.06 -9.10 12.97
C GLN A 176 7.08 -8.92 11.80
N GLY A 177 6.65 -7.69 11.54
CA GLY A 177 5.73 -7.36 10.47
C GLY A 177 5.57 -5.85 10.31
N SER A 178 5.21 -5.40 9.11
CA SER A 178 4.84 -4.01 8.86
C SER A 178 3.77 -3.93 7.77
N SER A 179 2.88 -2.97 7.91
CA SER A 179 1.87 -2.61 6.91
C SER A 179 1.79 -1.08 6.86
N VAL A 180 2.08 -0.50 5.72
CA VAL A 180 2.10 0.94 5.49
C VAL A 180 1.16 1.24 4.33
N ASP A 181 0.00 1.81 4.64
CA ASP A 181 -1.00 2.22 3.66
C ASP A 181 -1.35 3.71 3.84
N GLU A 182 -2.19 4.26 2.97
CA GLU A 182 -2.57 5.67 2.99
C GLU A 182 -3.38 6.10 4.22
N HIS A 183 -3.95 5.15 4.96
CA HIS A 183 -4.83 5.41 6.10
C HIS A 183 -4.15 5.15 7.44
N ARG A 184 -3.21 4.20 7.49
CA ARG A 184 -2.53 3.82 8.72
C ARG A 184 -1.16 3.17 8.49
N LEU A 185 -0.42 3.13 9.59
CA LEU A 185 0.76 2.32 9.80
C LEU A 185 0.48 1.23 10.85
N ARG A 186 0.91 0.00 10.58
CA ARG A 186 1.06 -1.07 11.58
C ARG A 186 2.52 -1.53 11.63
N PHE A 187 3.07 -1.63 12.83
CA PHE A 187 4.40 -2.15 13.07
C PHE A 187 4.36 -3.21 14.17
N ASP A 188 4.65 -4.45 13.80
CA ASP A 188 4.63 -5.61 14.70
C ASP A 188 6.07 -5.90 15.15
N PHE A 189 6.30 -6.15 16.44
CA PHE A 189 7.63 -6.40 17.01
C PHE A 189 7.59 -7.41 18.17
N ASN A 190 8.71 -8.04 18.50
CA ASN A 190 8.82 -8.95 19.65
C ASN A 190 9.12 -8.18 20.94
N SER A 191 8.20 -8.24 21.90
CA SER A 191 8.34 -7.65 23.22
C SER A 191 7.29 -8.22 24.18
N ALA A 192 7.45 -8.00 25.48
CA ALA A 192 6.31 -7.99 26.40
C ALA A 192 5.35 -6.84 26.02
N ALA A 193 4.11 -6.90 26.53
CA ALA A 193 3.17 -5.81 26.36
C ALA A 193 3.78 -4.50 26.89
N LEU A 194 3.70 -3.44 26.09
CA LEU A 194 4.22 -2.13 26.48
C LEU A 194 3.43 -1.57 27.66
N THR A 195 4.14 -0.94 28.60
CA THR A 195 3.48 -0.19 29.66
C THR A 195 2.94 1.13 29.12
N SER A 196 1.96 1.70 29.82
CA SER A 196 1.42 3.02 29.46
C SER A 196 2.48 4.13 29.49
N GLU A 197 3.49 4.00 30.36
CA GLU A 197 4.63 4.92 30.43
C GLU A 197 5.51 4.80 29.18
N GLN A 198 5.86 3.58 28.76
CA GLN A 198 6.63 3.35 27.54
C GLN A 198 5.90 3.88 26.30
N LEU A 199 4.58 3.66 26.21
CA LEU A 199 3.77 4.20 25.13
C LEU A 199 3.81 5.73 25.08
N ALA A 200 3.63 6.40 26.22
CA ALA A 200 3.68 7.86 26.30
C ALA A 200 5.06 8.41 25.93
N THR A 201 6.15 7.77 26.39
CA THR A 201 7.51 8.18 26.03
C THR A 201 7.78 7.98 24.55
N MET A 202 7.37 6.85 23.97
CA MET A 202 7.52 6.62 22.52
C MET A 202 6.74 7.65 21.70
N GLU A 203 5.52 8.01 22.12
CA GLU A 203 4.71 9.04 21.46
C GLU A 203 5.37 10.42 21.52
N GLU A 204 5.97 10.79 22.66
CA GLU A 204 6.71 12.06 22.81
C GLU A 204 8.00 12.09 21.98
N MET A 205 8.66 10.95 21.79
CA MET A 205 9.89 10.87 20.99
C MET A 205 9.66 10.99 19.48
N VAL A 206 8.47 10.59 19.01
CA VAL A 206 8.13 10.57 17.57
C VAL A 206 7.51 11.89 17.10
N ASN A 207 6.83 12.63 17.99
CA ASN A 207 6.18 13.91 17.69
C ASN A 207 7.11 15.11 17.85
#